data_AF-A0A838QXY7-F1
#
_entry.id   AF-A0A838QXY7-F1
#
_cell.length_a   1.000
_cell.length_b   1.000
_cell.length_c   1.000
_cell.angle_alpha   90.00
_cell.angle_beta   90.00
_cell.angle_gamma   90.00
#
_symmetry.space_group_name_H-M   'P 1'
#
loop_
_entity.id
_entity.type
_entity.pdbx_description
1 polymer ?
#
loop_
_entity_poly.entity_id
_entity_poly.type
_entity_poly.pdbx_seq_one_letter_code
_entity_poly.pdbx_strand_id
1 'polypeptide(L)'
;MSDASRLRVAKVVTIGSGLLGTAIALLMTTFNIASAWDAFLGLLALTGSTLAGLYALGIFSRRAHGRGAVVGAVASVALLAYVQRFSALHFFTYGAIGCLTCFGVGWAASVLIPGPSKDIAGLTVYSNGRSLASPIQDG
;
A
#
# COMPACT_ATOMS: atom_id res chain seq x y z
N MET A 1 -23.40 -11.08 11.22
CA MET A 1 -22.59 -12.29 11.00
C MET A 1 -22.29 -12.92 12.35
N SER A 2 -22.70 -14.16 12.59
CA SER A 2 -22.37 -14.91 13.81
C SER A 2 -20.88 -15.31 13.81
N ASP A 3 -20.24 -15.37 14.98
CA ASP A 3 -18.82 -15.75 15.10
C ASP A 3 -18.50 -17.11 14.48
N ALA A 4 -19.43 -18.06 14.56
CA ALA A 4 -19.31 -19.35 13.89
C ALA A 4 -19.21 -19.22 12.36
N SER A 5 -19.93 -18.25 11.77
CA SER A 5 -19.84 -17.97 10.33
C SER A 5 -18.51 -17.31 9.97
N ARG A 6 -17.98 -16.41 10.81
CA ARG A 6 -16.66 -15.78 10.61
C ARG A 6 -15.53 -16.80 10.63
N LEU A 7 -15.56 -17.73 11.59
CA LEU A 7 -14.61 -18.84 11.67
C LEU A 7 -14.68 -19.77 10.47
N ARG A 8 -15.88 -20.07 9.96
CA ARG A 8 -16.05 -20.90 8.77
C ARG A 8 -15.48 -20.24 7.52
N VAL A 9 -15.74 -18.93 7.33
CA VAL A 9 -15.16 -18.16 6.23
C VAL A 9 -13.63 -18.10 6.35
N ALA A 10 -13.10 -17.79 7.55
CA ALA A 10 -11.67 -17.76 7.78
C ALA A 10 -11.00 -19.10 7.44
N LYS A 11 -11.57 -20.23 7.91
CA LYS A 11 -11.05 -21.57 7.57
C LYS A 11 -11.04 -21.84 6.07
N VAL A 12 -12.13 -21.50 5.36
CA VAL A 12 -12.20 -21.70 3.91
C VAL A 12 -11.16 -20.84 3.18
N VAL A 13 -10.96 -19.60 3.60
CA VAL A 13 -9.96 -18.70 3.01
C VAL A 13 -8.54 -19.21 3.29
N THR A 14 -8.24 -19.65 4.52
CA THR A 14 -6.93 -20.22 4.86
C THR A 14 -6.64 -21.50 4.08
N ILE A 15 -7.59 -22.43 4.03
CA ILE A 15 -7.41 -23.69 3.28
C ILE A 15 -7.30 -23.40 1.78
N GLY A 16 -8.15 -22.52 1.25
CA GLY A 16 -8.13 -22.14 -0.16
C GLY A 16 -6.83 -21.46 -0.59
N SER A 17 -6.36 -20.48 0.19
CA SER A 17 -5.08 -19.81 -0.06
C SER A 17 -3.88 -20.75 0.09
N GLY A 18 -3.91 -21.67 1.06
CA GLY A 18 -2.89 -22.71 1.24
C GLY A 18 -2.83 -23.68 0.08
N LEU A 19 -3.98 -24.22 -0.35
CA LEU A 19 -4.05 -25.11 -1.52
C LEU A 19 -3.58 -24.41 -2.80
N LEU A 20 -3.96 -23.14 -2.98
CA LEU A 20 -3.50 -22.34 -4.11
C LEU A 20 -1.97 -22.14 -4.06
N GLY A 21 -1.41 -21.83 -2.89
CA GLY A 21 0.05 -21.70 -2.70
C GLY A 21 0.79 -23.01 -3.02
N THR A 22 0.27 -24.14 -2.57
CA THR A 22 0.84 -25.47 -2.88
C THR A 22 0.75 -25.78 -4.38
N ALA A 23 -0.36 -25.46 -5.04
CA ALA A 23 -0.50 -25.62 -6.48
C ALA A 23 0.51 -24.75 -7.26
N ILE A 24 0.72 -23.51 -6.82
CA ILE A 24 1.73 -22.61 -7.40
C ILE A 24 3.14 -23.18 -7.19
N ALA A 25 3.45 -23.75 -6.02
CA ALA A 25 4.74 -24.39 -5.75
C ALA A 25 5.00 -25.61 -6.67
N LEU A 26 3.98 -26.42 -6.92
CA LEU A 26 4.06 -27.53 -7.89
C LEU A 26 4.25 -27.02 -9.32
N LEU A 27 3.54 -25.96 -9.72
CA LEU A 27 3.72 -25.30 -11.02
C LEU A 27 5.16 -24.77 -11.18
N MET A 28 5.69 -24.10 -10.15
CA MET A 28 7.07 -23.61 -10.13
C MET A 28 8.12 -24.70 -10.23
N THR A 29 7.81 -25.92 -9.76
CA THR A 29 8.69 -27.08 -9.90
C THR A 29 8.69 -27.61 -11.34
N THR A 30 7.59 -27.42 -12.07
CA THR A 30 7.38 -28.00 -13.42
C THR A 30 7.85 -27.07 -14.53
N PHE A 31 7.68 -25.75 -14.38
CA PHE A 31 8.24 -24.75 -15.29
C PHE A 31 9.67 -24.39 -14.86
N ASN A 32 10.55 -24.07 -15.82
CA ASN A 32 11.95 -23.68 -15.55
C ASN A 32 12.04 -22.72 -14.35
N ILE A 33 12.63 -23.20 -13.23
CA ILE A 33 12.55 -22.59 -11.89
C ILE A 33 12.90 -21.11 -11.94
N ALA A 34 13.88 -20.72 -12.75
CA ALA A 34 14.31 -19.34 -12.90
C ALA A 34 13.17 -18.41 -13.36
N SER A 35 12.44 -18.74 -14.42
CA SER A 35 11.48 -17.81 -15.01
C SER A 35 10.23 -17.60 -14.15
N ALA A 36 9.73 -18.65 -13.50
CA ALA A 36 8.57 -18.54 -12.61
C ALA A 36 8.92 -17.90 -11.26
N TRP A 37 10.12 -18.19 -10.75
CA TRP A 37 10.68 -17.55 -9.56
C TRP A 37 10.93 -16.06 -9.77
N ASP A 38 11.46 -15.66 -10.92
CA ASP A 38 11.65 -14.25 -11.26
C ASP A 38 10.32 -13.49 -11.34
N ALA A 39 9.27 -14.10 -11.88
CA ALA A 39 7.93 -13.50 -11.92
C ALA A 39 7.30 -13.38 -10.52
N PHE A 40 7.43 -14.42 -9.68
CA PHE A 40 6.94 -14.39 -8.30
C PHE A 40 7.67 -13.32 -7.46
N LEU A 41 9.00 -13.29 -7.58
CA LEU A 41 9.83 -12.24 -6.98
C LEU A 41 9.41 -10.87 -7.52
N GLY A 42 9.23 -10.69 -8.82
CA GLY A 42 8.74 -9.43 -9.40
C GLY A 42 7.42 -8.96 -8.76
N LEU A 43 6.48 -9.88 -8.54
CA LEU A 43 5.20 -9.58 -7.89
C LEU A 43 5.37 -9.20 -6.41
N LEU A 44 6.22 -9.92 -5.66
CA LEU A 44 6.53 -9.59 -4.26
C LEU A 44 7.20 -8.21 -4.13
N ALA A 45 8.12 -7.86 -5.03
CA ALA A 45 8.74 -6.54 -5.07
C ALA A 45 7.71 -5.45 -5.37
N LEU A 46 6.85 -5.66 -6.36
CA LEU A 46 5.86 -4.68 -6.81
C LEU A 46 4.80 -4.41 -5.73
N THR A 47 4.27 -5.47 -5.13
CA THR A 47 3.27 -5.38 -4.05
C THR A 47 3.88 -4.82 -2.77
N GLY A 48 5.05 -5.31 -2.36
CA GLY A 48 5.77 -4.85 -1.18
C GLY A 48 6.17 -3.38 -1.27
N SER A 49 6.75 -2.95 -2.39
CA SER A 49 7.19 -1.56 -2.59
C SER A 49 6.01 -0.58 -2.68
N THR A 50 4.90 -0.97 -3.29
CA THR A 50 3.69 -0.12 -3.36
C THR A 50 3.07 0.06 -1.98
N LEU A 51 2.94 -1.01 -1.19
CA LEU A 51 2.44 -0.92 0.18
C LEU A 51 3.36 -0.08 1.07
N ALA A 52 4.68 -0.29 0.97
CA ALA A 52 5.67 0.51 1.69
C ALA A 52 5.60 2.00 1.30
N GLY A 53 5.51 2.30 -0.01
CA GLY A 53 5.39 3.66 -0.53
C GLY A 53 4.09 4.35 -0.10
N LEU A 54 2.95 3.63 -0.11
CA LEU A 54 1.67 4.13 0.37
C LEU A 54 1.67 4.38 1.88
N TYR A 55 2.31 3.50 2.65
CA TYR A 55 2.43 3.66 4.10
C TYR A 55 3.31 4.84 4.47
N ALA A 56 4.47 4.99 3.80
CA ALA A 56 5.33 6.15 3.93
C ALA A 56 4.58 7.45 3.53
N LEU A 57 3.84 7.42 2.42
CA LEU A 57 3.04 8.56 1.99
C LEU A 57 1.97 8.93 3.03
N GLY A 58 1.31 7.95 3.66
CA GLY A 58 0.32 8.17 4.72
C GLY A 58 0.92 8.74 6.01
N ILE A 59 2.12 8.28 6.40
CA ILE A 59 2.83 8.78 7.60
C ILE A 59 3.35 10.20 7.38
N PHE A 60 3.99 10.46 6.24
CA PHE A 60 4.64 11.74 5.98
C PHE A 60 3.70 12.80 5.42
N SER A 61 2.54 12.42 4.87
CA SER A 61 1.61 13.38 4.27
C SER A 61 0.38 13.61 5.14
N ARG A 62 0.39 14.73 5.87
CA ARG A 62 -0.76 15.26 6.61
C ARG A 62 -1.93 15.72 5.70
N ARG A 63 -1.73 15.66 4.37
CA ARG A 63 -2.63 16.16 3.32
C ARG A 63 -2.80 15.18 2.15
N ALA A 64 -2.39 13.91 2.29
CA ALA A 64 -2.57 12.93 1.22
C ALA A 64 -4.04 12.55 1.07
N HIS A 65 -4.65 12.99 -0.01
CA HIS A 65 -5.99 12.56 -0.40
C HIS A 65 -5.93 11.11 -0.89
N GLY A 66 -6.90 10.29 -0.49
CA GLY A 66 -6.99 8.89 -0.95
C GLY A 66 -6.94 8.75 -2.48
N ARG A 67 -7.38 9.79 -3.22
CA ARG A 67 -7.25 9.84 -4.69
C ARG A 67 -5.79 9.96 -5.17
N GLY A 68 -4.95 10.76 -4.51
CA GLY A 68 -3.52 10.89 -4.84
C GLY A 68 -2.74 9.61 -4.56
N ALA A 69 -3.10 8.90 -3.49
CA ALA A 69 -2.54 7.57 -3.17
C ALA A 69 -2.86 6.53 -4.26
N VAL A 70 -4.11 6.47 -4.73
CA VAL A 70 -4.51 5.56 -5.82
C VAL A 70 -3.79 5.89 -7.13
N VAL A 71 -3.68 7.18 -7.48
CA VAL A 71 -2.96 7.62 -8.69
C VAL A 71 -1.47 7.26 -8.60
N GLY A 72 -0.83 7.48 -7.45
CA GLY A 72 0.57 7.09 -7.22
C GLY A 72 0.79 5.59 -7.33
N ALA A 73 -0.12 4.77 -6.77
CA ALA A 73 -0.05 3.32 -6.89
C ALA A 73 -0.20 2.87 -8.34
N VAL A 74 -1.21 3.34 -9.06
CA VAL A 74 -1.44 2.98 -10.47
C VAL A 74 -0.27 3.41 -11.36
N ALA A 75 0.24 4.62 -11.16
CA ALA A 75 1.39 5.12 -11.91
C ALA A 75 2.66 4.30 -11.63
N SER A 76 2.90 3.91 -10.37
CA SER A 76 4.06 3.09 -10.03
C SER A 76 3.97 1.68 -10.61
N VAL A 77 2.78 1.07 -10.59
CA VAL A 77 2.53 -0.23 -11.24
C VAL A 77 2.74 -0.14 -12.76
N ALA A 78 2.23 0.91 -13.41
CA ALA A 78 2.42 1.12 -14.84
C ALA A 78 3.89 1.33 -15.20
N LEU A 79 4.64 2.12 -14.41
CA LEU A 79 6.06 2.32 -14.63
C LEU A 79 6.86 1.04 -14.40
N LEU A 80 6.57 0.26 -13.34
CA LEU A 80 7.22 -1.03 -13.11
C LEU A 80 6.94 -2.03 -14.22
N ALA A 81 5.70 -2.09 -14.72
CA ALA A 81 5.35 -2.93 -15.86
C ALA A 81 6.13 -2.53 -17.13
N TYR A 82 6.40 -1.23 -17.32
CA TYR A 82 7.23 -0.73 -18.40
C TYR A 82 8.71 -1.08 -18.22
N VAL A 83 9.27 -0.87 -17.02
CA VAL A 83 10.67 -1.20 -16.68
C VAL A 83 10.92 -2.71 -16.78
N GLN A 84 9.94 -3.54 -16.41
CA GLN A 84 10.03 -5.00 -16.55
C GLN A 84 10.28 -5.47 -17.98
N ARG A 85 9.84 -4.71 -19.00
CA ARG A 85 10.10 -5.05 -20.41
C ARG A 85 11.51 -4.70 -20.88
N PHE A 86 12.21 -3.80 -20.19
CA PHE A 86 13.47 -3.24 -20.64
C PHE A 86 14.71 -3.80 -19.92
N SER A 87 14.57 -4.55 -18.83
CA SER A 87 15.73 -4.91 -18.00
C SER A 87 15.64 -6.27 -17.31
N ALA A 88 16.56 -7.20 -17.60
CA ALA A 88 16.73 -8.43 -16.81
C ALA A 88 17.55 -8.16 -15.52
N LEU A 89 17.12 -7.20 -14.71
CA LEU A 89 17.87 -6.77 -13.51
C LEU A 89 17.30 -7.37 -12.21
N HIS A 90 18.18 -7.54 -11.22
CA HIS A 90 17.90 -8.16 -9.91
C HIS A 90 16.65 -7.58 -9.21
N PHE A 91 15.87 -8.44 -8.54
CA PHE A 91 14.65 -8.13 -7.76
C PHE A 91 14.72 -6.83 -6.93
N PHE A 92 15.87 -6.56 -6.34
CA PHE A 92 16.07 -5.42 -5.45
C PHE A 92 15.93 -4.08 -6.18
N THR A 93 16.37 -4.02 -7.45
CA THR A 93 16.32 -2.81 -8.27
C THR A 93 14.88 -2.46 -8.65
N TYR A 94 14.06 -3.48 -8.92
CA TYR A 94 12.63 -3.32 -9.17
C TYR A 94 11.87 -2.77 -7.97
N GLY A 95 12.11 -3.33 -6.79
CA GLY A 95 11.50 -2.85 -5.54
C GLY A 95 11.91 -1.42 -5.20
N ALA A 96 13.19 -1.08 -5.36
CA ALA A 96 13.70 0.26 -5.09
C ALA A 96 13.12 1.31 -6.04
N ILE A 97 13.13 1.04 -7.35
CA ILE A 97 12.56 1.95 -8.36
C ILE A 97 11.05 2.11 -8.13
N GLY A 98 10.32 1.03 -7.83
CA GLY A 98 8.88 1.09 -7.57
C GLY A 98 8.53 1.86 -6.31
N CYS A 99 9.34 1.73 -5.27
CA CYS A 99 9.15 2.47 -4.02
C CYS A 99 9.41 3.97 -4.24
N LEU A 100 10.53 4.32 -4.89
CA LEU A 100 10.88 5.71 -5.21
C LEU A 100 9.87 6.37 -6.14
N THR A 101 9.38 5.64 -7.13
CA THR A 101 8.37 6.14 -8.07
C THR A 101 7.02 6.29 -7.39
N CYS A 102 6.58 5.32 -6.58
CA CYS A 102 5.31 5.39 -5.87
C CYS A 102 5.32 6.57 -4.88
N PHE A 103 6.42 6.72 -4.13
CA PHE A 103 6.59 7.81 -3.19
C PHE A 103 6.65 9.16 -3.92
N GLY A 104 7.47 9.27 -4.97
CA GLY A 104 7.65 10.50 -5.74
C GLY A 104 6.38 10.93 -6.48
N VAL A 105 5.74 10.03 -7.21
CA VAL A 105 4.50 10.32 -7.96
C VAL A 105 3.32 10.50 -7.03
N GLY A 106 3.20 9.69 -5.96
CA GLY A 106 2.14 9.85 -4.96
C GLY A 106 2.25 11.15 -4.17
N TRP A 107 3.47 11.59 -3.87
CA TRP A 107 3.75 12.90 -3.27
C TRP A 107 3.46 14.03 -4.25
N ALA A 108 4.00 13.96 -5.47
CA ALA A 108 3.76 14.96 -6.52
C ALA A 108 2.27 15.11 -6.85
N ALA A 109 1.54 14.00 -6.98
CA ALA A 109 0.09 14.01 -7.21
C ALA A 109 -0.70 14.54 -6.00
N SER A 110 -0.24 14.28 -4.76
CA SER A 110 -0.86 14.88 -3.56
C SER A 110 -0.61 16.39 -3.43
N VAL A 111 0.48 16.89 -4.00
CA VAL A 111 0.80 18.33 -4.04
C VAL A 111 0.08 19.04 -5.19
N LEU A 112 -0.01 18.41 -6.37
CA LEU A 112 -0.66 18.95 -7.57
C LEU A 112 -2.19 18.89 -7.53
N ILE A 113 -2.77 17.93 -6.80
CA ILE A 113 -4.21 17.81 -6.65
C ILE A 113 -4.60 18.49 -5.32
N PRO A 114 -5.13 19.74 -5.35
CA PRO A 114 -5.70 20.37 -4.17
C PRO A 114 -7.00 19.65 -3.84
N GLY A 115 -6.92 18.58 -3.05
CA GLY A 115 -8.12 17.96 -2.55
C GLY A 115 -8.70 18.80 -1.40
N PRO A 116 -10.03 18.76 -1.19
CA PRO A 116 -10.71 19.61 -0.23
C PRO A 116 -10.08 19.46 1.15
N SER A 117 -9.85 20.60 1.80
CA SER A 117 -9.52 20.72 3.21
C SER A 117 -10.63 20.04 4.00
N LYS A 118 -10.49 18.75 4.28
CA LYS A 118 -11.36 18.11 5.26
C LYS A 118 -10.91 18.66 6.60
N ASP A 119 -11.79 19.46 7.18
CA ASP A 119 -11.61 20.03 8.49
C ASP A 119 -11.36 18.89 9.49
N ILE A 120 -10.12 18.75 9.91
CA ILE A 120 -9.67 17.81 10.95
C ILE A 120 -9.72 18.48 12.33
N ALA A 121 -10.58 19.49 12.51
CA ALA A 121 -10.92 20.05 13.81
C ALA A 121 -11.37 18.92 14.77
N GLY A 122 -10.51 18.61 15.74
CA GLY A 122 -10.81 17.67 16.83
C GLY A 122 -10.09 16.32 16.82
N LEU A 123 -9.35 15.94 15.77
CA LEU A 123 -8.68 14.61 15.68
C LEU A 123 -7.15 14.64 15.76
N THR A 124 -6.54 15.80 16.02
CA THR A 124 -5.12 15.87 16.35
C THR A 124 -4.93 16.34 17.78
N VAL A 125 -3.92 15.76 18.45
CA VAL A 125 -3.52 16.04 19.85
C VAL A 125 -3.37 17.54 20.16
N TYR A 126 -3.19 18.38 19.14
CA TYR A 126 -3.19 19.84 19.24
C TYR A 126 -4.55 20.50 19.55
N SER A 127 -5.67 19.78 19.42
CA SER A 127 -7.01 20.30 19.78
C SER A 127 -7.34 20.14 21.27
N ASN A 128 -6.52 19.41 22.03
CA ASN A 128 -6.83 19.07 23.42
C ASN A 128 -6.44 20.17 24.44
N GLY A 129 -6.11 21.37 23.98
CA GLY A 129 -5.72 22.49 24.83
C GLY A 129 -6.78 23.58 25.02
N ARG A 130 -7.87 23.60 24.22
CA ARG A 130 -8.79 24.75 24.20
C ARG A 130 -10.10 24.56 24.96
N SER A 131 -10.48 23.32 25.32
CA SER A 131 -11.72 23.04 26.07
C SER A 131 -11.55 23.03 27.60
N LEU A 132 -10.35 23.28 28.13
CA LEU A 132 -10.12 23.43 29.58
C LEU A 132 -9.95 24.89 30.03
N ALA A 133 -10.09 25.85 29.12
CA ALA A 133 -10.29 27.25 29.47
C ALA A 133 -11.80 27.54 29.62
N SER A 134 -12.49 26.76 30.45
CA SER A 134 -13.76 27.20 31.00
C SER A 134 -13.46 28.31 32.02
N PRO A 135 -13.97 29.53 31.85
CA PRO A 135 -13.83 30.55 32.87
C PRO A 135 -14.62 30.10 34.10
N ILE A 136 -13.92 29.72 35.15
CA ILE A 136 -14.47 29.83 36.50
C ILE A 136 -14.53 31.34 36.77
N GLN A 137 -15.65 31.96 36.42
CA GLN A 137 -16.01 33.29 36.89
C GLN A 137 -17.53 33.38 37.00
N ASP A 138 -18.09 32.63 37.95
CA ASP A 138 -19.35 32.98 38.59
C ASP A 138 -19.00 33.33 40.04
N GLY A 139 -18.90 34.64 40.30
CA GLY A 139 -18.88 35.25 41.61
C GLY A 139 -20.26 35.83 41.92
#